data_AF-A0A2N1N3W1-F1
#
_entry.id   AF-A0A2N1N3W1-F1
#
_cell.length_a   1.000
_cell.length_b   1.000
_cell.length_c   1.000
_cell.angle_alpha   90.00
_cell.angle_beta   90.00
_cell.angle_gamma   90.00
#
_symmetry.space_group_name_H-M   'P 1'
#
loop_
_entity.id
_entity.type
_entity.pdbx_description
1 polymer ?
#
loop_
_entity_poly.entity_id
_entity_poly.type
_entity_poly.pdbx_seq_one_letter_code
_entity_poly.pdbx_strand_id
1 'polypeptide(L)'
;MIVDCGGGTVDLTTRKLVGEDQLSEVTERIGDYCGSSFIDEAFLKHLGSIVGNSTIDKLRDNKIKSLQYMVQHFCRKVKFRFTGKDTDFQYELDVMETIKVLEKFVNSETKKLMEDNNWLITIDFEKIKSMFDPLIDRILKMIEIQLENCRDECSIMFLVGGFGQSEYLKNRIEEKFKDQVKTIVVSKDPIAAVVRGATLYGLSLSDKMKNMKVNEQVKFVIKNRKLNYTYGIRVLKLSKKGDPPERVTSDGYIHKFHPIAKRGDVVEFDEEIRVNDLCPVNGFQESATFCIYFTKDDEAKYCDKMELLGTLKIYFTDRGPDRKVSFALSFGQMEILKATARNETNGQNYLTTFEIKKER
;
A
#
# COMPACT_ATOMS: atom_id res chain seq x y z
N MET A 1 1.23 14.92 3.30
CA MET A 1 0.81 13.54 3.55
C MET A 1 -0.62 13.34 3.07
N ILE A 2 -0.94 12.17 2.52
CA ILE A 2 -2.30 11.75 2.20
C ILE A 2 -2.61 10.55 3.10
N VAL A 3 -3.74 10.62 3.80
CA VAL A 3 -4.27 9.56 4.67
C VAL A 3 -5.61 9.13 4.09
N ASP A 4 -5.62 8.02 3.36
CA ASP A 4 -6.82 7.45 2.76
C ASP A 4 -7.49 6.52 3.76
N CYS A 5 -8.56 6.99 4.39
CA CYS A 5 -9.32 6.25 5.38
C CYS A 5 -10.58 5.66 4.73
N GLY A 6 -10.46 4.43 4.27
CA GLY A 6 -11.51 3.69 3.58
C GLY A 6 -12.47 2.93 4.50
N GLY A 7 -13.32 2.12 3.87
CA GLY A 7 -14.23 1.19 4.56
C GLY A 7 -13.49 -0.03 5.10
N GLY A 8 -12.54 -0.59 4.34
CA GLY A 8 -11.79 -1.80 4.72
C GLY A 8 -10.31 -1.57 5.04
N THR A 9 -9.66 -0.64 4.33
CA THR A 9 -8.23 -0.35 4.49
C THR A 9 -8.00 1.11 4.84
N VAL A 10 -6.82 1.36 5.40
CA VAL A 10 -6.25 2.71 5.55
C VAL A 10 -4.88 2.71 4.89
N ASP A 11 -4.62 3.69 4.01
CA ASP A 11 -3.38 3.81 3.25
C ASP A 11 -2.78 5.20 3.42
N LEU A 12 -1.48 5.28 3.73
CA LEU A 12 -0.75 6.52 3.95
C LEU A 12 0.39 6.66 2.93
N THR A 13 0.51 7.85 2.35
CA THR A 13 1.66 8.20 1.49
C THR A 13 2.11 9.64 1.74
N THR A 14 3.41 9.86 1.71
CA THR A 14 4.00 11.20 1.83
C THR A 14 4.67 11.57 0.52
N ARG A 15 4.22 12.70 -0.04
CA ARG A 15 4.71 13.26 -1.29
C ARG A 15 5.24 14.67 -1.04
N LYS A 16 6.31 15.02 -1.75
CA LYS A 16 6.87 16.37 -1.78
C LYS A 16 6.60 16.98 -3.16
N LEU A 17 6.05 18.19 -3.17
CA LEU A 17 5.93 18.97 -4.38
C LEU A 17 7.33 19.46 -4.78
N VAL A 18 7.74 19.17 -6.01
CA VAL A 18 9.05 19.50 -6.57
C VAL A 18 8.89 20.10 -7.97
N GLY A 19 9.67 21.13 -8.29
CA GLY A 19 9.61 21.80 -9.60
C GLY A 19 8.25 22.44 -9.91
N GLU A 20 7.87 22.41 -11.19
CA GLU A 20 6.58 22.88 -11.71
C GLU A 20 5.55 21.74 -11.66
N ASP A 21 4.94 21.54 -10.49
CA ASP A 21 3.81 20.62 -10.27
C ASP A 21 4.10 19.12 -10.31
N GLN A 22 5.32 18.70 -9.99
CA GLN A 22 5.65 17.27 -9.85
C GLN A 22 5.66 16.82 -8.38
N LEU A 23 5.35 15.55 -8.15
CA LEU A 23 5.33 14.90 -6.84
C LEU A 23 6.46 13.88 -6.76
N SER A 24 7.35 14.07 -5.78
CA SER A 24 8.39 13.13 -5.37
C SER A 24 7.86 12.25 -4.25
N GLU A 25 8.21 10.97 -4.25
CA GLU A 25 7.97 10.08 -3.10
C GLU A 25 8.98 10.36 -1.99
N VAL A 26 8.53 10.49 -0.74
CA VAL A 26 9.41 10.79 0.40
C VAL A 26 9.64 9.54 1.26
N THR A 27 8.58 8.78 1.49
CA THR A 27 8.56 7.61 2.38
C THR A 27 7.88 6.44 1.69
N GLU A 28 8.18 5.22 2.15
CA GLU A 28 7.42 4.02 1.76
C GLU A 28 5.94 4.20 2.13
N ARG A 29 5.04 3.58 1.36
CA ARG A 29 3.61 3.57 1.67
C ARG A 29 3.37 2.67 2.89
N ILE A 30 2.57 3.14 3.83
CA ILE A 30 2.08 2.31 4.95
C ILE A 30 0.61 2.02 4.71
N GLY A 31 0.19 0.78 4.88
CA GLY A 31 -1.20 0.36 4.77
C GLY A 31 -1.56 -0.64 5.86
N ASP A 32 -2.82 -0.64 6.28
CA ASP A 32 -3.35 -1.61 7.26
C ASP A 32 -4.83 -1.91 6.97
N TYR A 33 -5.26 -3.12 7.33
CA TYR A 33 -6.65 -3.56 7.31
C TYR A 33 -7.37 -3.02 8.56
N CYS A 34 -7.54 -1.70 8.60
CA CYS A 34 -8.14 -0.97 9.71
C CYS A 34 -9.15 0.08 9.23
N GLY A 35 -9.99 -0.29 8.26
CA GLY A 35 -11.05 0.60 7.76
C GLY A 35 -12.24 0.72 8.72
N SER A 36 -13.15 1.65 8.40
CA SER A 36 -14.30 1.95 9.26
C SER A 36 -15.30 0.81 9.45
N SER A 37 -15.25 -0.28 8.67
CA SER A 37 -16.08 -1.47 8.90
C SER A 37 -15.83 -2.12 10.26
N PHE A 38 -14.66 -1.88 10.87
CA PHE A 38 -14.36 -2.35 12.23
C PHE A 38 -15.29 -1.72 13.28
N ILE A 39 -15.77 -0.49 13.05
CA ILE A 39 -16.77 0.16 13.90
C ILE A 39 -18.12 -0.55 13.76
N ASP A 40 -18.46 -0.98 12.54
CA ASP A 40 -19.72 -1.69 12.27
C ASP A 40 -19.71 -3.06 12.97
N GLU A 41 -18.58 -3.78 12.93
CA GLU A 41 -18.38 -5.01 13.67
C GLU A 41 -18.39 -4.80 15.19
N ALA A 42 -17.80 -3.71 15.69
CA ALA A 42 -17.86 -3.36 17.11
C ALA A 42 -19.30 -3.08 17.58
N PHE A 43 -20.11 -2.43 16.75
CA PHE A 43 -21.55 -2.25 16.98
C PHE A 43 -22.29 -3.59 16.99
N LEU A 44 -22.07 -4.46 16.00
CA LEU A 44 -22.69 -5.79 15.96
C LEU A 44 -22.29 -6.66 17.15
N LYS A 45 -21.03 -6.60 17.59
CA LYS A 45 -20.55 -7.29 18.78
C LYS A 45 -21.23 -6.78 20.05
N HIS A 46 -21.43 -5.46 20.16
CA HIS A 46 -22.16 -4.91 21.30
C HIS A 46 -23.63 -5.31 21.29
N LEU A 47 -24.32 -5.24 20.15
CA LEU A 47 -25.67 -5.78 20.04
C LEU A 47 -25.73 -7.27 20.40
N GLY A 48 -24.77 -8.06 19.92
CA GLY A 48 -24.65 -9.48 20.29
C GLY A 48 -24.47 -9.72 21.78
N SER A 49 -23.84 -8.79 22.52
CA SER A 49 -23.78 -8.89 23.99
C SER A 49 -25.12 -8.64 24.70
N ILE A 50 -26.07 -7.99 24.02
CA ILE A 50 -27.41 -7.68 24.54
C ILE A 50 -28.40 -8.77 24.10
N VAL A 51 -28.47 -9.04 22.79
CA VAL A 51 -29.48 -9.93 22.20
C VAL A 51 -28.99 -11.37 22.02
N GLY A 52 -27.71 -11.64 22.30
CA GLY A 52 -27.03 -12.91 22.09
C GLY A 52 -26.26 -12.96 20.77
N ASN A 53 -25.00 -13.39 20.81
CA ASN A 53 -24.15 -13.53 19.61
C ASN A 53 -24.77 -14.49 18.59
N SER A 54 -25.38 -15.58 19.05
CA SER A 54 -26.05 -16.55 18.17
C SER A 54 -27.25 -15.95 17.44
N THR A 55 -27.88 -14.89 17.96
CA THR A 55 -28.93 -14.15 17.28
C THR A 55 -28.36 -13.33 16.13
N ILE A 56 -27.21 -12.66 16.33
CA ILE A 56 -26.52 -11.93 15.27
C ILE A 56 -26.05 -12.89 14.17
N ASP A 57 -25.51 -14.05 14.53
CA ASP A 57 -25.08 -15.07 13.57
C ASP A 57 -26.25 -15.60 12.74
N LYS A 58 -27.39 -15.92 13.39
CA LYS A 58 -28.61 -16.32 12.67
C LYS A 58 -29.13 -15.23 11.73
N LEU A 59 -29.04 -13.95 12.10
CA LEU A 59 -29.40 -12.83 11.22
C LEU A 59 -28.44 -12.73 10.04
N ARG A 60 -27.14 -12.94 10.26
CA ARG A 60 -26.12 -12.97 9.19
C ARG A 60 -26.43 -14.08 8.17
N ASP A 61 -26.77 -15.27 8.65
CA ASP A 61 -27.00 -16.44 7.79
C ASP A 61 -28.37 -16.42 7.08
N ASN A 62 -29.42 -15.98 7.79
CA ASN A 62 -30.80 -16.15 7.31
C ASN A 62 -31.47 -14.83 6.87
N LYS A 63 -30.95 -13.67 7.28
CA LYS A 63 -31.58 -12.35 7.10
C LYS A 63 -30.57 -11.24 6.86
N ILE A 64 -29.56 -11.48 6.02
CA ILE A 64 -28.46 -10.54 5.74
C ILE A 64 -28.92 -9.13 5.33
N LYS A 65 -30.02 -9.01 4.58
CA LYS A 65 -30.58 -7.69 4.17
C LYS A 65 -31.09 -6.89 5.37
N SER A 66 -31.75 -7.55 6.33
CA SER A 66 -32.21 -6.92 7.56
C SER A 66 -31.04 -6.51 8.45
N LEU A 67 -30.02 -7.35 8.56
CA LEU A 67 -28.78 -7.03 9.27
C LEU A 67 -28.10 -5.80 8.65
N GLN A 68 -27.96 -5.78 7.32
CA GLN A 68 -27.36 -4.67 6.58
C GLN A 68 -28.15 -3.37 6.78
N TYR A 69 -29.49 -3.44 6.77
CA TYR A 69 -30.33 -2.27 7.04
C TYR A 69 -30.09 -1.70 8.44
N MET A 70 -30.00 -2.55 9.46
CA MET A 70 -29.71 -2.13 10.84
C MET A 70 -28.32 -1.48 10.95
N VAL A 71 -27.29 -2.08 10.33
CA VAL A 71 -25.94 -1.47 10.28
C VAL A 71 -25.98 -0.13 9.56
N GLN A 72 -26.71 -0.02 8.44
CA GLN A 72 -26.86 1.25 7.72
C GLN A 72 -27.60 2.30 8.56
N HIS A 73 -28.60 1.89 9.34
CA HIS A 73 -29.31 2.76 10.26
C HIS A 73 -28.35 3.31 11.34
N PHE A 74 -27.57 2.45 11.98
CA PHE A 74 -26.50 2.85 12.89
C PHE A 74 -25.50 3.79 12.23
N CYS A 75 -25.05 3.50 11.01
CA CYS A 75 -24.11 4.36 10.29
C CYS A 75 -24.64 5.79 10.12
N ARG A 76 -25.90 5.92 9.69
CA ARG A 76 -26.54 7.22 9.42
C ARG A 76 -26.85 8.02 10.68
N LYS A 77 -27.23 7.34 11.77
CA LYS A 77 -27.67 7.97 13.02
C LYS A 77 -26.50 8.24 13.97
N VAL A 78 -25.49 7.37 13.95
CA VAL A 78 -24.35 7.39 14.87
C VAL A 78 -23.06 7.63 14.14
N LYS A 79 -22.63 6.68 13.30
CA LYS A 79 -21.24 6.65 12.81
C LYS A 79 -20.82 7.92 12.08
N PHE A 80 -21.70 8.44 11.22
CA PHE A 80 -21.44 9.64 10.42
C PHE A 80 -21.62 10.95 11.21
N ARG A 81 -22.29 10.90 12.37
CA ARG A 81 -22.60 12.09 13.18
C ARG A 81 -21.71 12.22 14.43
N PHE A 82 -21.05 11.13 14.82
CA PHE A 82 -20.23 11.09 16.03
C PHE A 82 -19.00 11.99 15.91
N THR A 83 -18.87 12.94 16.84
CA THR A 83 -17.77 13.91 16.89
C THR A 83 -16.80 13.67 18.04
N GLY A 84 -17.19 12.86 19.02
CA GLY A 84 -16.46 12.62 20.27
C GLY A 84 -16.44 13.79 21.25
N LYS A 85 -17.25 14.83 21.03
CA LYS A 85 -17.28 16.05 21.89
C LYS A 85 -18.56 16.18 22.72
N ASP A 86 -19.69 15.74 22.17
CA ASP A 86 -20.98 15.81 22.84
C ASP A 86 -21.16 14.60 23.76
N THR A 87 -20.93 14.77 25.06
CA THR A 87 -21.02 13.69 26.07
C THR A 87 -22.45 13.21 26.29
N ASP A 88 -23.45 14.01 25.91
CA ASP A 88 -24.86 13.64 25.99
C ASP A 88 -25.32 12.88 24.73
N PHE A 89 -24.42 12.69 23.75
CA PHE A 89 -24.71 11.95 22.53
C PHE A 89 -25.03 10.49 22.86
N GLN A 90 -26.24 10.08 22.53
CA GLN A 90 -26.72 8.72 22.71
C GLN A 90 -27.44 8.24 21.45
N TYR A 91 -27.51 6.92 21.32
CA TYR A 91 -28.22 6.26 20.24
C TYR A 91 -29.26 5.32 20.79
N GLU A 92 -30.53 5.60 20.48
CA GLU A 92 -31.62 4.69 20.75
C GLU A 92 -31.96 3.90 19.46
N LEU A 93 -31.90 2.58 19.57
CA LEU A 93 -32.33 1.65 18.54
C LEU A 93 -33.70 1.09 18.94
N ASP A 94 -34.74 1.51 18.22
CA ASP A 94 -36.02 0.80 18.20
C ASP A 94 -35.87 -0.45 17.34
N VAL A 95 -35.81 -1.61 18.01
CA VAL A 95 -35.65 -2.90 17.35
C VAL A 95 -36.88 -3.28 16.54
N MET A 96 -38.08 -2.90 16.97
CA MET A 96 -39.34 -3.27 16.31
C MET A 96 -39.58 -2.44 15.05
N GLU A 97 -39.12 -1.19 15.01
CA GLU A 97 -39.12 -0.36 13.81
C GLU A 97 -37.97 -0.74 12.86
N THR A 98 -36.77 -0.94 13.40
CA THR A 98 -35.55 -1.07 12.58
C THR A 98 -35.31 -2.51 12.08
N ILE A 99 -35.53 -3.51 12.94
CA ILE A 99 -35.18 -4.91 12.65
C ILE A 99 -36.14 -5.89 13.33
N LYS A 100 -37.45 -5.73 13.11
CA LYS A 100 -38.52 -6.57 13.70
C LYS A 100 -38.27 -8.08 13.63
N VAL A 101 -37.57 -8.55 12.60
CA VAL A 101 -37.24 -9.97 12.43
C VAL A 101 -36.34 -10.52 13.55
N LEU A 102 -35.59 -9.67 14.25
CA LEU A 102 -34.72 -10.02 15.39
C LEU A 102 -35.51 -10.70 16.50
N GLU A 103 -36.76 -10.29 16.73
CA GLU A 103 -37.68 -10.87 17.73
C GLU A 103 -37.82 -12.39 17.58
N LYS A 104 -37.72 -12.91 16.35
CA LYS A 104 -37.86 -14.34 16.05
C LYS A 104 -36.61 -15.17 16.37
N PHE A 105 -35.47 -14.51 16.59
CA PHE A 105 -34.17 -15.16 16.73
C PHE A 105 -33.56 -15.03 18.13
N VAL A 106 -34.11 -14.17 18.98
CA VAL A 106 -33.72 -14.10 20.40
C VAL A 106 -34.21 -15.34 21.16
N ASN A 107 -33.48 -15.71 22.22
CA ASN A 107 -33.93 -16.76 23.13
C ASN A 107 -35.05 -16.26 24.05
N SER A 108 -35.72 -17.16 24.76
CA SER A 108 -36.87 -16.83 25.61
C SER A 108 -36.56 -15.89 26.78
N GLU A 109 -35.34 -15.91 27.32
CA GLU A 109 -34.92 -15.05 28.42
C GLU A 109 -34.66 -13.62 27.92
N THR A 110 -33.84 -13.48 26.88
CA THR A 110 -33.59 -12.22 26.18
C THR A 110 -34.88 -11.60 25.67
N LYS A 111 -35.83 -12.42 25.16
CA LYS A 111 -37.12 -11.92 24.70
C LYS A 111 -37.90 -11.20 25.80
N LYS A 112 -37.97 -11.77 27.00
CA LYS A 112 -38.65 -11.13 28.15
C LYS A 112 -37.99 -9.81 28.52
N LEU A 113 -36.65 -9.78 28.62
CA LEU A 113 -35.90 -8.56 28.90
C LEU A 113 -36.15 -7.46 27.86
N MET A 114 -36.25 -7.84 26.59
CA MET A 114 -36.55 -6.93 25.49
C MET A 114 -38.02 -6.49 25.47
N GLU A 115 -38.96 -7.31 25.93
CA GLU A 115 -40.34 -6.89 26.12
C GLU A 115 -40.46 -5.87 27.26
N ASP A 116 -39.75 -6.10 28.37
CA ASP A 116 -39.75 -5.22 29.55
C ASP A 116 -39.18 -3.83 29.24
N ASN A 117 -38.23 -3.71 28.29
CA ASN A 117 -37.67 -2.44 27.85
C ASN A 117 -38.32 -1.88 26.57
N ASN A 118 -39.51 -2.38 26.19
CA ASN A 118 -40.24 -1.99 24.98
C ASN A 118 -39.43 -2.11 23.69
N TRP A 119 -38.48 -3.04 23.62
CA TRP A 119 -37.59 -3.29 22.49
C TRP A 119 -36.68 -2.11 22.12
N LEU A 120 -36.39 -1.24 23.09
CA LEU A 120 -35.49 -0.11 22.93
C LEU A 120 -34.10 -0.44 23.47
N ILE A 121 -33.08 -0.28 22.64
CA ILE A 121 -31.67 -0.41 23.04
C ILE A 121 -31.02 0.96 22.99
N THR A 122 -30.67 1.48 24.17
CA THR A 122 -29.91 2.73 24.29
C THR A 122 -28.42 2.44 24.39
N ILE A 123 -27.62 3.10 23.54
CA ILE A 123 -26.16 3.05 23.54
C ILE A 123 -25.66 4.44 23.87
N ASP A 124 -24.96 4.58 25.00
CA ASP A 124 -24.44 5.85 25.48
C ASP A 124 -23.16 6.30 24.74
N PHE A 125 -22.73 7.53 25.05
CA PHE A 125 -21.54 8.15 24.48
C PHE A 125 -20.28 7.31 24.67
N GLU A 126 -20.01 6.87 25.91
CA GLU A 126 -18.78 6.12 26.23
C GLU A 126 -18.74 4.80 25.48
N LYS A 127 -19.90 4.14 25.33
CA LYS A 127 -19.98 2.90 24.60
C LYS A 127 -19.76 3.12 23.11
N ILE A 128 -20.36 4.15 22.51
CA ILE A 128 -20.11 4.51 21.11
C ILE A 128 -18.63 4.86 20.92
N LYS A 129 -18.05 5.68 21.79
CA LYS A 129 -16.65 6.06 21.76
C LYS A 129 -15.72 4.83 21.80
N SER A 130 -16.04 3.85 22.65
CA SER A 130 -15.28 2.59 22.74
C SER A 130 -15.29 1.75 21.46
N MET A 131 -16.27 1.95 20.56
CA MET A 131 -16.31 1.30 19.24
C MET A 131 -15.34 1.94 18.24
N PHE A 132 -15.04 3.23 18.40
CA PHE A 132 -14.17 4.00 17.52
C PHE A 132 -12.71 3.98 17.96
N ASP A 133 -12.45 4.12 19.26
CA ASP A 133 -11.12 4.36 19.80
C ASP A 133 -10.06 3.34 19.33
N PRO A 134 -10.30 2.03 19.35
CA PRO A 134 -9.30 1.05 18.91
C PRO A 134 -8.90 1.22 17.44
N LEU A 135 -9.84 1.65 16.59
CA LEU A 135 -9.59 1.90 15.18
C LEU A 135 -8.77 3.19 14.99
N ILE A 136 -9.20 4.27 15.65
CA ILE A 136 -8.55 5.57 15.54
C ILE A 136 -7.12 5.50 16.08
N ASP A 137 -6.90 4.84 17.22
CA ASP A 137 -5.56 4.71 17.81
C ASP A 137 -4.59 3.98 16.86
N ARG A 138 -5.06 2.98 16.10
CA ARG A 138 -4.26 2.33 15.04
C ARG A 138 -3.90 3.32 13.94
N ILE A 139 -4.86 4.11 13.45
CA ILE A 139 -4.62 5.13 12.41
C ILE A 139 -3.63 6.19 12.90
N LEU A 140 -3.79 6.67 14.15
CA LEU A 140 -2.86 7.61 14.77
C LEU A 140 -1.45 7.04 14.86
N LYS A 141 -1.30 5.74 15.16
CA LYS A 141 0.01 5.09 15.16
C LYS A 141 0.63 5.00 13.76
N MET A 142 -0.17 4.72 12.74
CA MET A 142 0.32 4.73 11.35
C MET A 142 0.79 6.11 10.91
N ILE A 143 0.05 7.17 11.26
CA ILE A 143 0.43 8.56 10.96
C ILE A 143 1.76 8.91 11.65
N GLU A 144 1.90 8.56 12.92
CA GLU A 144 3.11 8.78 13.70
C GLU A 144 4.33 8.11 13.04
N ILE A 145 4.22 6.82 12.68
CA ILE A 145 5.29 6.10 11.98
C ILE A 145 5.60 6.73 10.61
N GLN A 146 4.57 7.17 9.87
CA GLN A 146 4.77 7.83 8.57
C GLN A 146 5.51 9.16 8.71
N LEU A 147 5.21 9.93 9.76
CA LEU A 147 5.88 11.20 10.08
C LEU A 147 7.31 10.98 10.56
N GLU A 148 7.55 10.01 11.45
CA GLU A 148 8.89 9.63 11.93
C GLU A 148 9.82 9.20 10.78
N ASN A 149 9.29 8.49 9.78
CA ASN A 149 10.04 8.09 8.59
C ASN A 149 10.25 9.23 7.59
N CYS A 150 9.56 10.35 7.75
CA CYS A 150 9.68 11.52 6.88
C CYS A 150 10.82 12.41 7.38
N ARG A 151 11.89 12.55 6.57
CA ARG A 151 13.03 13.41 6.91
C ARG A 151 12.71 14.91 6.78
N ASP A 152 11.70 15.25 5.99
CA ASP A 152 11.25 16.61 5.74
C ASP A 152 10.04 16.96 6.63
N GLU A 153 9.82 18.26 6.88
CA GLU A 153 8.63 18.74 7.57
C GLU A 153 7.35 18.47 6.76
N CYS A 154 6.34 17.87 7.39
CA CYS A 154 5.04 17.65 6.74
C CYS A 154 4.18 18.92 6.79
N SER A 155 4.10 19.64 5.67
CA SER A 155 3.33 20.90 5.61
C SER A 155 1.81 20.70 5.65
N ILE A 156 1.28 19.72 4.89
CA ILE A 156 -0.17 19.52 4.77
C ILE A 156 -0.49 18.02 4.87
N MET A 157 -1.51 17.68 5.63
CA MET A 157 -2.13 16.35 5.69
C MET A 157 -3.54 16.39 5.10
N PHE A 158 -3.78 15.59 4.07
CA PHE A 158 -5.09 15.42 3.46
C PHE A 158 -5.74 14.15 3.95
N LEU A 159 -6.92 14.27 4.55
CA LEU A 159 -7.79 13.13 4.87
C LEU A 159 -8.70 12.87 3.68
N VAL A 160 -8.65 11.65 3.14
CA VAL A 160 -9.48 11.17 2.03
C VAL A 160 -10.14 9.84 2.40
N GLY A 161 -10.99 9.33 1.51
CA GLY A 161 -11.77 8.12 1.76
C GLY A 161 -13.06 8.40 2.53
N GLY A 162 -13.94 7.40 2.59
CA GLY A 162 -15.25 7.53 3.24
C GLY A 162 -15.16 7.87 4.72
N PHE A 163 -14.21 7.26 5.43
CA PHE A 163 -13.99 7.49 6.86
C PHE A 163 -13.14 8.73 7.15
N GLY A 164 -12.40 9.24 6.17
CA GLY A 164 -11.68 10.52 6.28
C GLY A 164 -12.58 11.73 6.58
N GLN A 165 -13.90 11.58 6.39
CA GLN A 165 -14.92 12.58 6.75
C GLN A 165 -15.35 12.55 8.21
N SER A 166 -14.92 11.54 8.99
CA SER A 166 -15.32 11.43 10.38
C SER A 166 -14.75 12.61 11.18
N GLU A 167 -15.66 13.42 11.73
CA GLU A 167 -15.27 14.55 12.57
C GLU A 167 -14.52 14.08 13.82
N TYR A 168 -14.89 12.91 14.37
CA TYR A 168 -14.16 12.32 15.48
C TYR A 168 -12.72 11.94 15.10
N LEU A 169 -12.51 11.29 13.96
CA LEU A 169 -11.17 10.99 13.45
C LEU A 169 -10.35 12.27 13.25
N LYS A 170 -10.93 13.27 12.58
CA LYS A 170 -10.28 14.56 12.34
C LYS A 170 -9.85 15.23 13.65
N ASN A 171 -10.76 15.32 14.63
CA ASN A 171 -10.47 15.92 15.94
C ASN A 171 -9.31 15.20 16.64
N ARG A 172 -9.29 13.87 16.64
CA ARG A 172 -8.24 13.08 17.27
C ARG A 172 -6.88 13.22 16.56
N ILE A 173 -6.88 13.34 15.24
CA ILE A 173 -5.66 13.63 14.45
C ILE A 173 -5.15 15.05 14.75
N GLU A 174 -6.03 16.05 14.74
CA GLU A 174 -5.68 17.44 15.04
C GLU A 174 -5.12 17.58 16.46
N GLU A 175 -5.76 16.96 17.46
CA GLU A 175 -5.28 16.97 18.84
C GLU A 175 -3.86 16.41 18.96
N LYS A 176 -3.57 15.30 18.28
CA LYS A 176 -2.25 14.63 18.38
C LYS A 176 -1.16 15.29 17.53
N PHE A 177 -1.49 15.83 16.35
CA PHE A 177 -0.49 16.22 15.35
C PHE A 177 -0.47 17.69 14.96
N LYS A 178 -1.30 18.56 15.57
CA LYS A 178 -1.30 20.02 15.31
C LYS A 178 0.08 20.68 15.42
N ASP A 179 0.94 20.18 16.31
CA ASP A 179 2.28 20.76 16.54
C ASP A 179 3.34 20.22 15.55
N GLN A 180 3.04 19.12 14.85
CA GLN A 180 3.93 18.49 13.87
C GLN A 180 3.54 18.78 12.41
N VAL A 181 2.27 19.11 12.17
CA VAL A 181 1.70 19.29 10.83
C VAL A 181 0.94 20.61 10.77
N LYS A 182 1.41 21.54 9.93
CA LYS A 182 0.86 22.91 9.85
C LYS A 182 -0.62 22.96 9.46
N THR A 183 -1.08 22.02 8.63
CA THR A 183 -2.44 22.04 8.10
C THR A 183 -2.98 20.63 7.94
N ILE A 184 -4.07 20.32 8.64
CA ILE A 184 -4.81 19.06 8.51
C ILE A 184 -6.17 19.39 7.91
N VAL A 185 -6.47 18.81 6.76
CA VAL A 185 -7.69 19.12 6.00
C VAL A 185 -8.35 17.86 5.47
N VAL A 186 -9.68 17.82 5.58
CA VAL A 186 -10.49 16.85 4.85
C VAL A 186 -10.63 17.34 3.42
N SER A 187 -10.34 16.47 2.44
CA SER A 187 -10.53 16.81 1.03
C SER A 187 -11.99 17.17 0.75
N LYS A 188 -12.22 18.07 -0.22
CA LYS A 188 -13.57 18.54 -0.59
C LYS A 188 -14.51 17.40 -1.01
N ASP A 189 -13.98 16.43 -1.75
CA ASP A 189 -14.70 15.25 -2.23
C ASP A 189 -13.95 13.98 -1.79
N PRO A 190 -13.91 13.65 -0.50
CA PRO A 190 -12.95 12.69 0.04
C PRO A 190 -13.23 11.25 -0.44
N ILE A 191 -14.50 10.87 -0.64
CA ILE A 191 -14.88 9.57 -1.25
C ILE A 191 -14.42 9.48 -2.71
N ALA A 192 -14.52 10.59 -3.46
CA ALA A 192 -14.20 10.60 -4.89
C ALA A 192 -12.75 11.05 -5.19
N ALA A 193 -11.97 11.41 -4.17
CA ALA A 193 -10.65 12.02 -4.34
C ALA A 193 -9.71 11.14 -5.17
N VAL A 194 -9.67 9.85 -4.88
CA VAL A 194 -8.83 8.87 -5.59
C VAL A 194 -9.24 8.74 -7.06
N VAL A 195 -10.53 8.51 -7.33
CA VAL A 195 -11.01 8.33 -8.73
C VAL A 195 -10.88 9.62 -9.53
N ARG A 196 -11.16 10.78 -8.94
CA ARG A 196 -10.97 12.09 -9.58
C ARG A 196 -9.50 12.33 -9.91
N GLY A 197 -8.60 12.05 -8.96
CA GLY A 197 -7.16 12.14 -9.17
C GLY A 197 -6.68 11.23 -10.31
N ALA A 198 -7.17 9.99 -10.35
CA ALA A 198 -6.86 9.05 -11.43
C ALA A 198 -7.36 9.53 -12.80
N THR A 199 -8.59 10.07 -12.88
CA THR A 199 -9.13 10.64 -14.12
C THR A 199 -8.31 11.84 -14.59
N LEU A 200 -7.98 12.77 -13.69
CA LEU A 200 -7.15 13.94 -14.01
C LEU A 200 -5.75 13.53 -14.48
N TYR A 201 -5.16 12.52 -13.83
CA TYR A 201 -3.87 11.96 -14.24
C TYR A 201 -3.92 11.37 -15.66
N GLY A 202 -4.94 10.55 -15.94
CA GLY A 202 -5.14 9.94 -17.26
C GLY A 202 -5.38 10.96 -18.36
N LEU A 203 -6.17 12.02 -18.09
CA LEU A 203 -6.38 13.13 -19.02
C LEU A 203 -5.07 13.87 -19.32
N SER A 204 -4.31 14.23 -18.28
CA SER A 204 -3.01 14.88 -18.46
C SER A 204 -2.05 14.04 -19.30
N LEU A 205 -2.06 12.71 -19.10
CA LEU A 205 -1.24 11.80 -19.90
C LEU A 205 -1.69 11.77 -21.37
N SER A 206 -3.00 11.66 -21.61
CA SER A 206 -3.57 11.65 -22.97
C SER A 206 -3.24 12.92 -23.75
N ASP A 207 -3.39 14.09 -23.11
CA ASP A 207 -3.11 15.38 -23.73
C ASP A 207 -1.62 15.56 -24.03
N LYS A 208 -0.75 15.11 -23.14
CA LYS A 208 0.71 15.13 -23.37
C LYS A 208 1.11 14.18 -24.51
N MET A 209 0.49 13.01 -24.62
CA MET A 209 0.76 12.08 -25.71
C MET A 209 0.33 12.61 -27.07
N LYS A 210 -0.81 13.32 -27.16
CA LYS A 210 -1.31 13.89 -28.42
C LYS A 210 -0.48 15.06 -28.93
N ASN A 211 0.08 15.87 -28.02
CA ASN A 211 0.82 17.08 -28.36
C ASN A 211 2.34 16.87 -28.42
N MET A 212 2.81 15.62 -28.31
CA MET A 212 4.24 15.31 -28.24
C MET A 212 4.94 15.55 -29.58
N LYS A 213 5.97 16.38 -29.58
CA LYS A 213 6.92 16.48 -30.70
C LYS A 213 7.88 15.29 -30.67
N VAL A 214 8.43 14.92 -31.83
CA VAL A 214 9.23 13.70 -32.06
C VAL A 214 10.44 13.51 -31.10
N ASN A 215 10.86 14.52 -30.33
CA ASN A 215 12.00 14.46 -29.41
C ASN A 215 11.72 15.00 -27.99
N GLU A 216 10.45 15.17 -27.57
CA GLU A 216 10.12 15.64 -26.21
C GLU A 216 9.83 14.46 -25.26
N GLN A 217 10.45 14.46 -24.08
CA GLN A 217 10.11 13.52 -23.01
C GLN A 217 8.84 13.98 -22.28
N VAL A 218 7.90 13.06 -22.06
CA VAL A 218 6.70 13.32 -21.27
C VAL A 218 7.09 13.61 -19.82
N LYS A 219 6.92 14.85 -19.36
CA LYS A 219 7.01 15.16 -17.94
C LYS A 219 5.75 14.69 -17.22
N PHE A 220 5.87 13.64 -16.42
CA PHE A 220 4.76 13.10 -15.64
C PHE A 220 4.57 13.86 -14.33
N VAL A 221 3.37 13.77 -13.73
CA VAL A 221 3.08 14.39 -12.44
C VAL A 221 3.90 13.73 -11.32
N ILE A 222 4.13 12.41 -11.37
CA ILE A 222 5.00 11.75 -10.40
C ILE A 222 6.42 11.72 -10.98
N LYS A 223 7.39 12.27 -10.26
CA LYS A 223 8.77 12.43 -10.74
C LYS A 223 9.61 11.18 -10.53
N ASN A 224 9.53 10.61 -9.33
CA ASN A 224 10.38 9.52 -8.87
C ASN A 224 9.60 8.60 -7.93
N ARG A 225 10.23 7.49 -7.58
CA ARG A 225 9.71 6.56 -6.60
C ARG A 225 10.79 6.11 -5.62
N LYS A 226 10.36 5.74 -4.42
CA LYS A 226 11.23 5.08 -3.45
C LYS A 226 11.12 3.56 -3.64
N LEU A 227 12.25 2.85 -3.69
CA LEU A 227 12.25 1.41 -3.88
C LEU A 227 11.92 0.66 -2.58
N ASN A 228 11.01 -0.30 -2.64
CA ASN A 228 10.61 -1.12 -1.49
C ASN A 228 11.47 -2.37 -1.32
N TYR A 229 12.30 -2.69 -2.32
CA TYR A 229 13.18 -3.85 -2.34
C TYR A 229 14.54 -3.46 -2.93
N THR A 230 15.57 -4.23 -2.57
CA THR A 230 16.86 -4.22 -3.25
C THR A 230 16.78 -5.15 -4.46
N TYR A 231 17.07 -4.63 -5.65
CA TYR A 231 17.06 -5.34 -6.92
C TYR A 231 18.46 -5.57 -7.42
N GLY A 232 18.69 -6.73 -8.03
CA GLY A 232 19.98 -7.05 -8.59
C GLY A 232 19.96 -8.30 -9.44
N ILE A 233 21.15 -8.72 -9.87
CA ILE A 233 21.34 -9.88 -10.73
C ILE A 233 22.23 -10.91 -10.07
N ARG A 234 22.01 -12.18 -10.42
CA ARG A 234 22.97 -13.24 -10.09
C ARG A 234 24.16 -13.15 -11.04
N VAL A 235 25.35 -13.04 -10.45
CA VAL A 235 26.63 -13.02 -11.17
C VAL A 235 27.50 -14.19 -10.72
N LEU A 236 28.34 -14.68 -11.61
CA LEU A 236 29.39 -15.64 -11.27
C LEU A 236 30.69 -14.87 -11.02
N LYS A 237 31.35 -15.11 -9.87
CA LYS A 237 32.63 -14.48 -9.52
C LYS A 237 33.63 -15.55 -9.12
N LEU A 238 34.92 -15.26 -9.31
CA LEU A 238 35.99 -16.11 -8.76
C LEU A 238 35.90 -16.12 -7.22
N SER A 239 36.02 -17.31 -6.62
CA SER A 239 35.98 -17.49 -5.17
C SER A 239 37.14 -16.76 -4.48
N LYS A 240 36.87 -16.18 -3.31
CA LYS A 240 37.86 -15.47 -2.49
C LYS A 240 37.94 -16.07 -1.08
N LYS A 241 39.06 -15.81 -0.39
CA LYS A 241 39.23 -16.19 1.02
C LYS A 241 38.11 -15.59 1.86
N GLY A 242 37.34 -16.46 2.55
CA GLY A 242 36.16 -16.08 3.33
C GLY A 242 34.82 -16.41 2.65
N ASP A 243 34.83 -16.84 1.39
CA ASP A 243 33.62 -17.39 0.74
C ASP A 243 33.30 -18.79 1.29
N PRO A 244 32.02 -19.15 1.51
CA PRO A 244 31.64 -20.45 2.03
C PRO A 244 32.02 -21.57 1.06
N PRO A 245 32.88 -22.53 1.45
CA PRO A 245 33.40 -23.57 0.56
C PRO A 245 32.30 -24.40 -0.11
N GLU A 246 31.18 -24.63 0.58
CA GLU A 246 30.04 -25.38 0.08
C GLU A 246 29.30 -24.71 -1.09
N ARG A 247 29.58 -23.43 -1.37
CA ARG A 247 29.00 -22.65 -2.47
C ARG A 247 29.94 -22.49 -3.66
N VAL A 248 31.17 -22.96 -3.53
CA VAL A 248 32.19 -22.85 -4.58
C VAL A 248 32.02 -24.00 -5.55
N THR A 249 31.89 -23.67 -6.83
CA THR A 249 31.81 -24.65 -7.92
C THR A 249 33.17 -25.33 -8.12
N SER A 250 33.18 -26.50 -8.78
CA SER A 250 34.40 -27.29 -8.99
C SER A 250 35.49 -26.55 -9.79
N ASP A 251 35.10 -25.55 -10.59
CA ASP A 251 35.97 -24.66 -11.36
C ASP A 251 36.39 -23.38 -10.60
N GLY A 252 36.09 -23.29 -9.30
CA GLY A 252 36.59 -22.22 -8.42
C GLY A 252 35.76 -20.94 -8.43
N TYR A 253 34.55 -20.97 -8.97
CA TYR A 253 33.64 -19.83 -8.99
C TYR A 253 32.55 -19.92 -7.91
N ILE A 254 31.84 -18.82 -7.71
CA ILE A 254 30.73 -18.72 -6.76
C ILE A 254 29.64 -17.81 -7.34
N HIS A 255 28.39 -18.24 -7.21
CA HIS A 255 27.23 -17.39 -7.53
C HIS A 255 27.00 -16.39 -6.41
N LYS A 256 26.98 -15.09 -6.75
CA LYS A 256 26.73 -13.99 -5.83
C LYS A 256 25.60 -13.10 -6.34
N PHE A 257 24.91 -12.48 -5.40
CA PHE A 257 23.99 -11.40 -5.72
C PHE A 257 24.78 -10.12 -5.93
N HIS A 258 24.52 -9.45 -7.06
CA HIS A 258 25.06 -8.13 -7.35
C HIS A 258 23.92 -7.11 -7.27
N PRO A 259 23.82 -6.35 -6.17
CA PRO A 259 22.78 -5.33 -6.03
C PRO A 259 23.04 -4.21 -7.04
N ILE A 260 21.98 -3.81 -7.75
CA ILE A 260 21.97 -2.74 -8.75
C ILE A 260 21.27 -1.51 -8.18
N ALA A 261 20.12 -1.69 -7.54
CA ALA A 261 19.36 -0.62 -6.90
C ALA A 261 18.91 -1.10 -5.51
N LYS A 262 19.07 -0.28 -4.47
CA LYS A 262 18.82 -0.69 -3.09
C LYS A 262 17.45 -0.25 -2.62
N ARG A 263 16.92 -0.98 -1.63
CA ARG A 263 15.74 -0.56 -0.89
C ARG A 263 15.97 0.81 -0.29
N GLY A 264 14.98 1.68 -0.41
CA GLY A 264 15.01 3.05 0.07
C GLY A 264 15.64 4.06 -0.90
N ASP A 265 16.30 3.61 -1.97
CA ASP A 265 16.79 4.50 -3.02
C ASP A 265 15.62 5.23 -3.70
N VAL A 266 15.83 6.51 -4.00
CA VAL A 266 14.90 7.32 -4.79
C VAL A 266 15.39 7.31 -6.23
N VAL A 267 14.62 6.71 -7.13
CA VAL A 267 14.98 6.55 -8.54
C VAL A 267 14.03 7.35 -9.41
N GLU A 268 14.56 8.08 -10.40
CA GLU A 268 13.72 8.74 -11.39
C GLU A 268 13.12 7.70 -12.34
N PHE A 269 11.92 7.98 -12.85
CA PHE A 269 11.26 7.04 -13.76
C PHE A 269 12.06 6.88 -15.05
N ASP A 270 12.15 5.63 -15.51
CA ASP A 270 12.85 5.23 -16.74
C ASP A 270 14.36 5.56 -16.77
N GLU A 271 14.93 6.04 -15.66
CA GLU A 271 16.37 6.19 -15.51
C GLU A 271 17.01 4.80 -15.42
N GLU A 272 18.05 4.57 -16.23
CA GLU A 272 18.75 3.30 -16.28
C GLU A 272 19.92 3.26 -15.29
N ILE A 273 19.82 2.39 -14.29
CA ILE A 273 20.91 2.07 -13.39
C ILE A 273 21.73 0.94 -14.01
N ARG A 274 22.90 1.30 -14.54
CA ARG A 274 23.74 0.43 -15.37
C ARG A 274 24.85 -0.24 -14.59
N VAL A 275 25.03 -1.53 -14.86
CA VAL A 275 26.21 -2.33 -14.53
C VAL A 275 26.98 -2.57 -15.84
N ASN A 276 28.24 -2.18 -15.86
CA ASN A 276 29.12 -2.31 -17.02
C ASN A 276 30.11 -3.46 -16.83
N ASP A 277 30.85 -3.76 -17.91
CA ASP A 277 31.96 -4.71 -17.91
C ASP A 277 31.59 -6.13 -17.45
N LEU A 278 30.37 -6.58 -17.76
CA LEU A 278 29.97 -7.97 -17.57
C LEU A 278 30.51 -8.79 -18.75
N CYS A 279 31.09 -9.96 -18.47
CA CYS A 279 31.67 -10.82 -19.50
C CYS A 279 31.17 -12.26 -19.36
N PRO A 280 31.14 -13.03 -20.46
CA PRO A 280 30.98 -14.47 -20.43
C PRO A 280 32.03 -15.16 -19.55
N VAL A 281 31.67 -16.29 -18.97
CA VAL A 281 32.57 -17.10 -18.12
C VAL A 281 33.72 -17.69 -18.93
N ASN A 282 33.46 -18.01 -20.20
CA ASN A 282 34.49 -18.48 -21.13
C ASN A 282 34.22 -18.01 -22.57
N GLY A 283 35.23 -18.16 -23.43
CA GLY A 283 35.19 -17.68 -24.81
C GLY A 283 34.26 -18.44 -25.77
N PHE A 284 33.75 -19.60 -25.37
CA PHE A 284 32.84 -20.44 -26.17
C PHE A 284 31.37 -20.30 -25.77
N GLN A 285 31.08 -19.59 -24.68
CA GLN A 285 29.71 -19.40 -24.20
C GLN A 285 28.85 -18.67 -25.26
N GLU A 286 27.77 -19.32 -25.72
CA GLU A 286 26.89 -18.83 -26.80
C GLU A 286 25.73 -17.96 -26.30
N SER A 287 25.42 -18.00 -25.01
CA SER A 287 24.37 -17.18 -24.41
C SER A 287 24.65 -16.87 -22.95
N ALA A 288 24.09 -15.79 -22.44
CA ALA A 288 24.06 -15.47 -21.01
C ALA A 288 22.62 -15.27 -20.57
N THR A 289 22.29 -15.76 -19.37
CA THR A 289 20.99 -15.56 -18.75
C THR A 289 21.17 -14.72 -17.49
N PHE A 290 20.64 -13.51 -17.51
CA PHE A 290 20.53 -12.66 -16.33
C PHE A 290 19.33 -13.10 -15.51
N CYS A 291 19.56 -13.69 -14.35
CA CYS A 291 18.51 -13.94 -13.36
C CYS A 291 18.40 -12.70 -12.46
N ILE A 292 17.23 -12.07 -12.45
CA ILE A 292 16.96 -10.81 -11.75
C ILE A 292 16.21 -11.15 -10.46
N TYR A 293 16.76 -10.74 -9.33
CA TYR A 293 16.23 -11.03 -8.01
C TYR A 293 15.87 -9.74 -7.27
N PHE A 294 14.97 -9.86 -6.30
CA PHE A 294 14.66 -8.80 -5.35
C PHE A 294 14.58 -9.34 -3.91
N THR A 295 14.84 -8.47 -2.94
CA THR A 295 14.85 -8.82 -1.51
C THR A 295 14.60 -7.60 -0.61
N LYS A 296 14.07 -7.83 0.61
CA LYS A 296 13.98 -6.83 1.68
C LYS A 296 15.25 -6.73 2.54
N ASP A 297 16.18 -7.67 2.39
CA ASP A 297 17.45 -7.73 3.13
C ASP A 297 18.52 -6.89 2.42
N ASP A 298 18.93 -5.79 3.06
CA ASP A 298 19.91 -4.84 2.53
C ASP A 298 21.35 -5.40 2.53
N GLU A 299 21.62 -6.43 3.32
CA GLU A 299 22.94 -7.06 3.47
C GLU A 299 23.07 -8.38 2.69
N ALA A 300 22.10 -8.66 1.81
CA ALA A 300 22.01 -9.93 1.13
C ALA A 300 23.16 -10.15 0.13
N LYS A 301 23.90 -11.24 0.29
CA LYS A 301 25.09 -11.58 -0.53
C LYS A 301 24.87 -12.71 -1.53
N TYR A 302 23.89 -13.58 -1.28
CA TYR A 302 23.62 -14.80 -2.04
C TYR A 302 22.13 -14.90 -2.40
N CYS A 303 21.82 -15.58 -3.50
CA CYS A 303 20.48 -15.55 -4.09
C CYS A 303 19.46 -16.50 -3.43
N ASP A 304 19.86 -17.33 -2.46
CA ASP A 304 19.03 -18.42 -1.92
C ASP A 304 17.79 -17.96 -1.15
N LYS A 305 17.86 -16.78 -0.52
CA LYS A 305 16.77 -16.20 0.28
C LYS A 305 16.06 -15.04 -0.43
N MET A 306 16.18 -14.98 -1.75
CA MET A 306 15.65 -13.91 -2.59
C MET A 306 14.54 -14.42 -3.49
N GLU A 307 13.67 -13.52 -3.90
CA GLU A 307 12.63 -13.84 -4.88
C GLU A 307 13.15 -13.57 -6.30
N LEU A 308 12.94 -14.53 -7.20
CA LEU A 308 13.26 -14.37 -8.61
C LEU A 308 12.15 -13.54 -9.27
N LEU A 309 12.50 -12.35 -9.76
CA LEU A 309 11.59 -11.52 -10.56
C LEU A 309 11.40 -12.11 -11.96
N GLY A 310 12.48 -12.61 -12.55
CA GLY A 310 12.47 -13.23 -13.87
C GLY A 310 13.86 -13.28 -14.50
N THR A 311 13.92 -13.55 -15.79
CA THR A 311 15.18 -13.73 -16.51
C THR A 311 15.22 -12.99 -17.84
N LEU A 312 16.39 -12.45 -18.20
CA LEU A 312 16.69 -11.94 -19.53
C LEU A 312 17.83 -12.77 -20.15
N LYS A 313 17.55 -13.46 -21.26
CA LYS A 313 18.55 -14.23 -21.99
C LYS A 313 19.05 -13.45 -23.19
N ILE A 314 20.37 -13.37 -23.33
CA ILE A 314 21.07 -12.78 -24.47
C ILE A 314 21.89 -13.83 -25.19
N TYR A 315 22.15 -13.60 -26.48
CA TYR A 315 22.95 -14.50 -27.30
C TYR A 315 24.22 -13.79 -27.77
N PHE A 316 25.31 -14.53 -27.84
CA PHE A 316 26.57 -14.04 -28.36
C PHE A 316 26.77 -14.60 -29.77
N THR A 317 26.82 -13.72 -30.76
CA THR A 317 27.16 -14.09 -32.15
C THR A 317 28.66 -14.24 -32.35
N ASP A 318 29.45 -13.60 -31.48
CA ASP A 318 30.90 -13.51 -31.59
C ASP A 318 31.59 -14.42 -30.55
N ARG A 319 32.86 -14.77 -30.78
CA ARG A 319 33.66 -15.65 -29.89
C ARG A 319 34.74 -14.85 -29.14
N GLY A 320 35.21 -15.37 -28.01
CA GLY A 320 36.31 -14.80 -27.23
C GLY A 320 35.93 -14.27 -25.84
N PRO A 321 36.89 -14.03 -24.94
CA PRO A 321 36.59 -13.65 -23.55
C PRO A 321 36.23 -12.16 -23.39
N ASP A 322 36.66 -11.29 -24.30
CA ASP A 322 36.51 -9.81 -24.18
C ASP A 322 35.14 -9.27 -24.61
N ARG A 323 34.13 -10.14 -24.68
CA ARG A 323 32.76 -9.79 -25.08
C ARG A 323 32.06 -9.06 -23.93
N LYS A 324 32.20 -7.74 -23.91
CA LYS A 324 31.60 -6.88 -22.89
C LYS A 324 30.10 -6.73 -23.08
N VAL A 325 29.37 -6.83 -21.97
CA VAL A 325 27.94 -6.62 -21.87
C VAL A 325 27.69 -5.57 -20.79
N SER A 326 26.79 -4.62 -21.06
CA SER A 326 26.17 -3.83 -20.00
C SER A 326 24.77 -4.34 -19.72
N PHE A 327 24.35 -4.25 -18.46
CA PHE A 327 23.02 -4.60 -18.01
C PHE A 327 22.45 -3.43 -17.23
N ALA A 328 21.19 -3.05 -17.47
CA ALA A 328 20.54 -1.98 -16.74
C ALA A 328 19.18 -2.40 -16.20
N LEU A 329 18.83 -1.83 -15.05
CA LEU A 329 17.47 -1.81 -14.55
C LEU A 329 16.95 -0.38 -14.65
N SER A 330 15.75 -0.21 -15.16
CA SER A 330 15.00 1.04 -15.09
C SER A 330 13.64 0.76 -14.48
N PHE A 331 13.18 1.69 -13.65
CA PHE A 331 11.92 1.55 -12.92
C PHE A 331 10.91 2.46 -13.58
N GLY A 332 10.03 1.86 -14.37
CA GLY A 332 8.94 2.56 -15.03
C GLY A 332 7.80 2.88 -14.09
N GLN A 333 6.79 3.53 -14.64
CA GLN A 333 5.55 3.79 -13.94
C GLN A 333 4.75 2.51 -13.70
N MET A 334 3.79 2.57 -12.77
CA MET A 334 2.84 1.48 -12.49
C MET A 334 3.49 0.15 -12.08
N GLU A 335 4.58 0.18 -11.33
CA GLU A 335 5.26 -1.04 -10.86
C GLU A 335 5.91 -1.86 -12.00
N ILE A 336 6.18 -1.26 -13.15
CA ILE A 336 6.91 -1.92 -14.24
C ILE A 336 8.41 -1.75 -14.01
N LEU A 337 9.14 -2.85 -13.99
CA LEU A 337 10.60 -2.86 -14.08
C LEU A 337 11.00 -3.24 -15.50
N LYS A 338 11.88 -2.47 -16.13
CA LYS A 338 12.48 -2.79 -17.42
C LYS A 338 13.94 -3.18 -17.21
N ALA A 339 14.29 -4.36 -17.71
CA ALA A 339 15.66 -4.84 -17.75
C ALA A 339 16.19 -4.74 -19.19
N THR A 340 17.35 -4.12 -19.36
CA THR A 340 18.04 -4.03 -20.64
C THR A 340 19.41 -4.68 -20.55
N ALA A 341 19.84 -5.33 -21.63
CA ALA A 341 21.20 -5.84 -21.77
C ALA A 341 21.72 -5.45 -23.14
N ARG A 342 22.92 -4.86 -23.19
CA ARG A 342 23.56 -4.41 -24.43
C ARG A 342 24.87 -5.15 -24.60
N ASN A 343 25.06 -5.78 -25.76
CA ASN A 343 26.37 -6.21 -26.20
C ASN A 343 27.16 -4.98 -26.65
N GLU A 344 28.21 -4.63 -25.93
CA GLU A 344 29.02 -3.43 -26.19
C GLU A 344 29.93 -3.59 -27.42
N THR A 345 30.11 -4.81 -27.92
CA THR A 345 30.96 -5.09 -29.08
C THR A 345 30.22 -4.83 -30.39
N ASN A 346 28.97 -5.29 -30.50
CA ASN A 346 28.18 -5.21 -31.74
C ASN A 346 26.95 -4.28 -31.62
N GLY A 347 26.69 -3.73 -30.44
CA GLY A 347 25.58 -2.80 -30.19
C GLY A 347 24.20 -3.46 -30.05
N GLN A 348 24.11 -4.79 -30.08
CA GLN A 348 22.85 -5.50 -29.97
C GLN A 348 22.22 -5.30 -28.59
N ASN A 349 20.95 -4.89 -28.58
CA ASN A 349 20.18 -4.62 -27.38
C ASN A 349 19.09 -5.66 -27.18
N TYR A 350 18.96 -6.13 -25.95
CA TYR A 350 17.91 -7.02 -25.49
C TYR A 350 17.15 -6.33 -24.37
N LEU A 351 15.83 -6.52 -24.32
CA LEU A 351 15.01 -5.95 -23.26
C LEU A 351 13.89 -6.90 -22.86
N THR A 352 13.47 -6.77 -21.61
CA THR A 352 12.25 -7.39 -21.09
C THR A 352 11.66 -6.51 -20.00
N THR A 353 10.37 -6.69 -19.71
CA THR A 353 9.65 -5.94 -18.68
C THR A 353 8.99 -6.89 -17.70
N PHE A 354 8.96 -6.52 -16.42
CA PHE A 354 8.36 -7.28 -15.35
C PHE A 354 7.39 -6.42 -14.56
N GLU A 355 6.28 -6.98 -14.13
CA GLU A 355 5.43 -6.37 -13.11
C GLU A 355 5.98 -6.70 -11.72
N ILE A 356 6.30 -5.67 -10.94
CA ILE A 356 6.69 -5.82 -9.54
C ILE A 356 5.41 -6.16 -8.76
N LYS A 357 5.27 -7.43 -8.38
CA LYS A 357 4.16 -7.87 -7.53
C LYS A 357 4.26 -7.16 -6.18
N LYS A 358 3.19 -6.46 -5.78
CA LYS A 358 3.01 -6.05 -4.39
C LYS A 358 2.53 -7.26 -3.61
N GLU A 359 3.22 -7.61 -2.52
CA GLU A 359 2.57 -8.35 -1.44
C GLU A 359 1.31 -7.55 -1.07
N ARG A 360 0.13 -8.18 -1.23
CA ARG A 360 -1.18 -7.59 -0.96
C ARG A 360 -1.54 -7.69 0.51
#